data_AF-A0AAV7KK85-F1
#
_entry.id   AF-A0AAV7KK85-F1
#
_cell.length_a   1.000
_cell.length_b   1.000
_cell.length_c   1.000
_cell.angle_alpha   90.00
_cell.angle_beta   90.00
_cell.angle_gamma   90.00
#
_symmetry.space_group_name_H-M   'P 1'
#
loop_
_entity.id
_entity.type
_entity.pdbx_description
1 polymer ?
#
loop_
_entity_poly.entity_id
_entity_poly.type
_entity_poly.pdbx_seq_one_letter_code
_entity_poly.pdbx_strand_id
1 'polypeptide(L)' 'ASASKFDKKYRKVPPNTETRAMKIFIDNVSSHTSKLTKNFFDEEGLELLPHRQYSPDLAP' A
#
# COMPACT_ATOMS: atom_id res chain seq x y z
N ALA A 1 -12.16 26.13 40.16
CA ALA A 1 -11.03 25.75 39.30
C ALA A 1 -11.59 25.26 37.96
N SER A 2 -11.35 26.02 36.89
CA SER A 2 -11.82 25.74 35.53
C SER A 2 -10.97 24.64 34.91
N ALA A 3 -11.48 23.41 34.85
CA ALA A 3 -10.86 22.35 34.07
C ALA A 3 -11.05 22.66 32.57
N SER A 4 -9.98 23.05 31.89
CA SER A 4 -9.98 23.32 30.47
C SER A 4 -10.34 22.04 29.69
N LYS A 5 -11.39 22.15 28.88
CA LYS A 5 -11.83 21.15 27.91
C LYS A 5 -10.75 20.95 26.85
N PHE A 6 -9.81 20.05 27.10
CA PHE A 6 -9.03 19.45 26.03
C PHE A 6 -9.83 18.27 25.47
N ASP A 7 -10.74 18.56 24.55
CA ASP A 7 -11.41 17.56 23.71
C ASP A 7 -10.38 17.00 22.72
N LYS A 8 -9.56 16.08 23.23
CA LYS A 8 -8.58 15.36 22.44
C LYS A 8 -9.35 14.35 21.60
N LYS A 9 -9.79 14.76 20.41
CA LYS A 9 -10.14 13.85 19.31
C LYS A 9 -8.87 13.11 18.88
N TYR A 10 -8.44 12.15 19.68
CA TYR A 10 -7.48 11.14 19.28
C TYR A 10 -8.15 10.32 18.17
N ARG A 11 -7.88 10.69 16.92
CA ARG A 11 -8.19 9.84 15.78
C ARG A 11 -7.38 8.57 16.01
N LYS A 12 -8.03 7.49 16.47
CA LYS A 12 -7.41 6.17 16.58
C LYS A 12 -6.90 5.81 15.20
N VAL A 13 -5.60 5.96 14.96
CA VAL A 13 -4.96 5.44 13.76
C VAL A 13 -5.12 3.92 13.88
N PRO A 14 -5.78 3.25 12.91
CA PRO A 14 -5.89 1.80 12.96
C PRO A 14 -4.48 1.20 12.96
N PRO A 15 -4.22 0.15 13.74
CA PRO A 15 -2.92 -0.52 13.69
C PRO A 15 -2.68 -1.02 12.26
N ASN A 16 -1.49 -0.75 11.70
CA ASN A 16 -1.02 -1.20 10.38
C ASN A 16 -1.90 -0.83 9.18
N THR A 17 -2.17 0.46 8.94
CA THR A 17 -2.87 0.90 7.72
C THR A 17 -2.01 1.68 6.71
N GLU A 18 -0.72 1.85 6.96
CA GLU A 18 0.13 2.73 6.13
C GLU A 18 0.21 2.30 4.66
N THR A 19 0.18 0.99 4.40
CA THR A 19 0.32 0.40 3.06
C THR A 19 -1.00 -0.06 2.44
N ARG A 20 -2.10 -0.13 3.21
CA ARG A 20 -3.37 -0.81 2.86
C ARG A 20 -4.19 -0.17 1.72
N ALA A 21 -3.61 0.78 1.00
CA ALA A 21 -4.17 1.41 -0.19
C ALA A 21 -3.07 1.89 -1.16
N MET A 22 -1.82 1.46 -0.95
CA MET A 22 -0.70 1.89 -1.77
C MET A 22 -0.73 1.10 -3.08
N LYS A 23 -0.73 1.85 -4.18
CA LYS A 23 -0.70 1.29 -5.54
C LYS A 23 0.73 1.18 -6.01
N ILE A 24 1.12 -0.01 -6.43
CA ILE A 24 2.49 -0.30 -6.89
C ILE A 24 2.47 -0.45 -8.42
N PHE A 25 3.36 0.26 -9.10
CA PHE A 25 3.59 0.15 -10.53
C PHE A 25 5.00 -0.41 -10.77
N ILE A 26 5.08 -1.70 -11.10
CA ILE A 26 6.31 -2.43 -11.39
C ILE A 26 6.12 -3.29 -12.64
N ASP A 27 7.22 -3.71 -13.25
CA ASP A 27 7.20 -4.54 -14.45
C ASP A 27 6.76 -6.00 -14.15
N ASN A 28 6.42 -6.73 -15.22
CA ASN A 28 5.89 -8.09 -15.14
C ASN A 28 6.98 -9.18 -15.11
N VAL A 29 8.12 -8.94 -14.45
CA VAL A 29 9.18 -9.95 -14.33
C VAL A 29 8.67 -11.17 -13.54
N SER A 30 9.25 -12.35 -13.80
CA SER A 30 8.82 -13.62 -13.18
C SER A 30 8.86 -13.59 -11.65
N SER A 31 9.81 -12.86 -11.05
CA SER A 31 9.89 -12.63 -9.61
C SER A 31 8.72 -11.82 -9.06
N HIS A 32 8.27 -10.78 -9.77
CA HIS A 32 7.16 -9.91 -9.34
C HIS A 32 5.79 -10.59 -9.50
N THR A 33 5.68 -11.53 -10.43
CA THR A 33 4.45 -12.28 -10.71
C THR A 33 4.34 -13.61 -9.97
N SER A 34 5.40 -13.98 -9.22
CA SER A 34 5.47 -15.21 -8.43
C SER A 34 4.37 -15.26 -7.36
N LYS A 35 3.94 -16.47 -6.99
CA LYS A 35 2.88 -16.67 -5.98
C LYS A 35 3.26 -16.08 -4.63
N LEU A 36 4.52 -16.22 -4.22
CA LEU A 36 5.01 -15.71 -2.94
C LEU A 36 4.88 -14.18 -2.88
N THR A 37 5.29 -13.51 -3.97
CA THR A 37 5.24 -12.05 -4.08
C THR A 37 3.81 -11.53 -4.12
N LYS A 38 2.90 -12.20 -4.85
CA LYS A 38 1.47 -11.87 -4.87
C LYS A 38 0.82 -12.01 -3.50
N ASN A 39 1.09 -13.11 -2.80
CA ASN A 39 0.59 -13.31 -1.45
C ASN A 39 1.06 -12.19 -0.50
N PHE A 40 2.32 -11.78 -0.60
CA PHE A 40 2.83 -10.65 0.19
C PHE A 40 2.09 -9.35 -0.12
N PHE A 41 1.83 -9.03 -1.38
CA PHE A 41 1.04 -7.85 -1.75
C PHE A 41 -0.39 -7.91 -1.20
N ASP A 42 -1.04 -9.07 -1.27
CA ASP A 42 -2.39 -9.27 -0.76
C ASP A 42 -2.44 -9.14 0.78
N GLU A 43 -1.46 -9.70 1.49
CA GLU A 43 -1.33 -9.62 2.96
C GLU A 43 -1.09 -8.19 3.44
N GLU A 44 -0.26 -7.43 2.73
CA GLU A 44 0.02 -6.02 3.01
C GLU A 44 -1.07 -5.05 2.51
N GLY A 45 -2.07 -5.56 1.77
CA GLY A 45 -3.14 -4.74 1.19
C GLY A 45 -2.64 -3.77 0.11
N LEU A 46 -1.62 -4.18 -0.63
CA LEU A 46 -1.02 -3.46 -1.74
C LEU A 46 -1.75 -3.79 -3.04
N GLU A 47 -2.10 -2.77 -3.82
CA GLU A 47 -2.77 -2.94 -5.10
C GLU A 47 -1.75 -2.87 -6.25
N LEU A 48 -1.56 -3.98 -6.97
CA LEU A 48 -0.68 -4.00 -8.13
C LEU A 48 -1.39 -3.40 -9.36
N LEU A 49 -0.81 -2.35 -9.94
CA LEU A 49 -1.33 -1.75 -11.17
C LEU A 49 -0.93 -2.60 -12.38
N PRO A 50 -1.80 -2.71 -13.41
CA PRO A 50 -1.48 -3.46 -14.61
C PRO A 50 -0.35 -2.77 -15.40
N HIS A 51 0.75 -3.50 -15.61
CA HIS A 51 1.86 -3.06 -16.46
C HIS A 51 1.83 -3.81 -17.81
N ARG A 52 2.10 -3.12 -18.92
CA ARG A 52 2.24 -3.77 -20.24
C ARG A 52 3.56 -4.52 -20.34
N GLN A 53 3.59 -5.68 -21.01
CA GLN A 53 4.86 -6.38 -21.23
C GLN A 53 5.81 -5.53 -22.08
N TYR A 54 7.11 -5.58 -21.78
CA TYR A 54 8.18 -4.95 -22.55
C TYR A 54 7.94 -3.46 -22.88
N SER A 55 7.43 -2.70 -21.91
CA SER A 55 7.21 -1.26 -22.03
C SER A 55 8.16 -0.47 -21.13
N PRO A 56 9.47 -0.44 -21.43
CA PRO A 56 10.46 0.26 -20.61
C PRO A 56 10.19 1.77 -20.57
N ASP A 57 9.57 2.34 -21.60
CA ASP A 57 9.24 3.77 -21.69
C ASP A 57 8.15 4.21 -20.69
N LEU A 58 7.42 3.27 -20.09
CA LEU A 58 6.33 3.55 -19.14
C LEU A 58 6.80 3.47 -17.68
N ALA A 59 8.00 2.97 -17.41
CA ALA A 59 8.56 2.86 -16.07
C ALA A 59 9.31 4.17 -15.71
N PRO A 60 8.92 4.88 -14.64
CA PRO A 60 9.58 6.12 -14.20
C PRO A 60 10.94 5.90 -13.55
#